data_AF-A0A933BVM6-F1
#
_entry.id   AF-A0A933BVM6-F1
#
_cell.length_a   1.000
_cell.length_b   1.000
_cell.length_c   1.000
_cell.angle_alpha   90.00
_cell.angle_beta   90.00
_cell.angle_gamma   90.00
#
_symmetry.space_group_name_H-M   'P 1'
#
loop_
_entity.id
_entity.type
_entity.pdbx_description
1 polymer ?
#
loop_
_entity_poly.entity_id
_entity_poly.type
_entity_poly.pdbx_seq_one_letter_code
_entity_poly.pdbx_strand_id
1 'polypeptide(L)'
;FLDSLGWAFYKLGRLDEALRELLKAVQHGEKDDPTIRDHLGRVYFDKGLIREAIEQWERALTLDGGNEEIKKRLERARGLSSRGGS
;
A
#
# COMPACT_ATOMS: atom_id res chain seq x y z
N PHE A 1 -11.27 11.72 -3.45
CA PHE A 1 -10.49 12.92 -3.04
C PHE A 1 -9.67 12.68 -1.78
N LEU A 2 -10.02 11.76 -0.88
CA LEU A 2 -9.21 11.44 0.32
C LEU A 2 -7.91 10.69 -0.01
N ASP A 3 -7.93 9.87 -1.07
CA ASP A 3 -6.78 9.17 -1.64
C ASP A 3 -5.70 10.14 -2.18
N SER A 4 -6.12 11.31 -2.67
CA SER A 4 -5.29 12.19 -3.48
C SER A 4 -4.29 12.99 -2.61
N LEU A 5 -4.66 13.31 -1.37
CA LEU A 5 -3.77 14.02 -0.44
C LEU A 5 -2.66 13.10 0.08
N GLY A 6 -3.01 11.88 0.49
CA GLY A 6 -2.02 10.88 0.91
C GLY A 6 -1.06 10.52 -0.22
N TRP A 7 -1.58 10.38 -1.45
CA TRP A 7 -0.76 10.14 -2.62
C TRP A 7 0.15 11.33 -2.99
N ALA A 8 -0.34 12.56 -2.85
CA ALA A 8 0.49 13.75 -3.04
C ALA A 8 1.67 13.79 -2.06
N PHE A 9 1.45 13.50 -0.77
CA PHE A 9 2.54 13.39 0.20
C PHE A 9 3.54 12.30 -0.15
N TYR A 10 3.08 11.15 -0.65
CA TYR A 10 3.96 10.08 -1.12
C TYR A 10 4.85 10.55 -2.28
N LYS A 11 4.27 11.24 -3.27
CA LYS A 11 5.02 11.81 -4.41
C LYS A 11 6.06 12.84 -3.98
N LEU A 12 5.84 13.52 -2.85
CA LEU A 12 6.80 14.45 -2.25
C LEU A 12 7.86 13.77 -1.36
N GLY A 13 7.85 12.44 -1.25
CA GLY A 13 8.74 11.68 -0.36
C GLY A 13 8.38 11.78 1.12
N ARG A 14 7.24 12.40 1.46
CA ARG A 14 6.77 12.60 2.84
C ARG A 14 5.99 11.37 3.29
N LEU A 15 6.70 10.26 3.47
CA LEU A 15 6.11 8.93 3.69
C LEU A 15 5.26 8.84 4.97
N ASP A 16 5.67 9.49 6.06
CA ASP A 16 4.90 9.50 7.31
C ASP A 16 3.56 10.21 7.19
N GLU A 17 3.51 11.29 6.41
CA GLU A 17 2.28 12.05 6.19
C GLU A 17 1.38 11.33 5.19
N ALA A 18 1.97 10.75 4.14
CA ALA A 18 1.27 9.88 3.23
C ALA A 18 0.57 8.74 3.99
N LEU A 19 1.30 8.07 4.90
CA LEU A 19 0.74 6.99 5.71
C LEU A 19 -0.42 7.48 6.58
N ARG A 20 -0.25 8.60 7.29
CA ARG A 20 -1.31 9.15 8.16
C ARG A 20 -2.57 9.46 7.38
N GLU A 21 -2.46 10.14 6.24
CA GLU A 21 -3.61 10.53 5.44
C GLU A 21 -4.30 9.34 4.78
N LEU A 22 -3.55 8.36 4.27
CA LEU A 22 -4.12 7.13 3.70
C LEU A 22 -4.80 6.27 4.77
N LEU A 23 -4.25 6.18 5.99
CA LEU A 23 -4.90 5.47 7.10
C LEU A 23 -6.19 6.16 7.56
N LYS A 24 -6.24 7.50 7.54
CA LYS A 24 -7.49 8.24 7.75
C LYS A 24 -8.49 7.94 6.63
N ALA A 25 -8.04 7.89 5.37
CA ALA A 25 -8.91 7.56 4.24
C ALA A 25 -9.53 6.16 4.38
N VAL A 26 -8.77 5.15 4.85
CA VAL A 26 -9.32 3.83 5.17
C VAL A 26 -10.32 3.87 6.33
N GLN A 27 -10.05 4.65 7.39
CA GLN A 27 -10.93 4.73 8.56
C GLN A 27 -12.24 5.47 8.28
N HIS A 28 -12.20 6.50 7.43
CA HIS A 28 -13.38 7.32 7.10
C HIS A 28 -14.09 6.86 5.83
N GLY A 29 -13.48 5.98 5.04
CA GLY A 29 -14.11 5.38 3.88
C GLY A 29 -15.25 4.45 4.29
N GLU A 30 -16.41 4.59 3.65
CA GLU A 30 -17.55 3.69 3.87
C GLU A 30 -17.30 2.27 3.32
N LYS A 31 -16.36 2.15 2.36
CA LYS A 31 -15.99 0.89 1.73
C LYS A 31 -14.49 0.79 1.61
N ASP A 32 -14.00 -0.44 1.73
CA ASP A 32 -12.60 -0.74 1.45
C ASP A 32 -12.32 -0.54 -0.03
N ASP A 33 -11.22 0.13 -0.34
CA ASP A 33 -10.89 0.58 -1.69
C ASP A 33 -9.54 0.00 -2.14
N PRO A 34 -9.49 -0.74 -3.28
CA PRO A 34 -8.26 -1.36 -3.74
C PRO A 34 -7.15 -0.36 -4.08
N THR A 35 -7.50 0.87 -4.48
CA THR A 35 -6.54 1.93 -4.80
C THR A 35 -5.90 2.47 -3.53
N ILE A 36 -6.70 2.73 -2.48
CA ILE A 36 -6.17 3.17 -1.18
C ILE A 36 -5.26 2.08 -0.59
N ARG A 37 -5.64 0.80 -0.71
CA ARG A 37 -4.81 -0.33 -0.31
C ARG A 37 -3.50 -0.42 -1.11
N ASP A 38 -3.53 -0.22 -2.44
CA ASP A 38 -2.29 -0.15 -3.24
C ASP A 38 -1.37 0.98 -2.77
N HIS A 39 -1.93 2.18 -2.53
CA HIS A 39 -1.17 3.33 -2.06
C HIS A 39 -0.53 3.08 -0.69
N LEU A 40 -1.28 2.49 0.26
CA LEU A 40 -0.71 2.09 1.55
C LEU A 40 0.41 1.07 1.37
N GLY A 41 0.21 0.06 0.52
CA GLY A 41 1.23 -0.94 0.21
C GLY A 41 2.53 -0.31 -0.29
N ARG A 42 2.44 0.67 -1.20
CA ARG A 42 3.61 1.42 -1.70
C ARG A 42 4.29 2.24 -0.60
N VAL A 43 3.52 2.93 0.23
CA VAL A 43 4.08 3.72 1.35
C VAL A 43 4.81 2.80 2.34
N TYR A 44 4.21 1.68 2.73
CA TYR A 44 4.85 0.71 3.61
C TYR A 44 6.12 0.14 2.99
N PHE A 45 6.08 -0.20 1.70
CA PHE A 45 7.24 -0.74 0.98
C PHE A 45 8.43 0.24 0.99
N ASP A 46 8.19 1.52 0.69
CA ASP A 46 9.24 2.53 0.66
C ASP A 46 9.75 2.90 2.07
N LYS A 47 8.95 2.66 3.11
CA LYS A 47 9.39 2.75 4.51
C LYS A 47 10.18 1.52 4.99
N GLY A 48 10.35 0.50 4.14
CA GLY A 48 11.00 -0.77 4.49
C GLY A 48 10.11 -1.73 5.30
N LEU A 49 8.84 -1.40 5.46
CA LEU A 49 7.83 -2.20 6.17
C LEU A 49 7.22 -3.22 5.21
N ILE A 50 8.05 -4.18 4.80
CA ILE A 50 7.73 -5.10 3.69
C ILE A 50 6.54 -6.01 4.02
N ARG A 51 6.37 -6.41 5.29
CA ARG A 51 5.26 -7.29 5.69
C ARG A 51 3.92 -6.56 5.58
N GLU A 52 3.85 -5.34 6.10
CA GLU A 52 2.67 -4.50 6.01
C GLU A 52 2.33 -4.18 4.55
N ALA A 53 3.34 -3.97 3.70
CA ALA A 53 3.15 -3.76 2.27
C ALA A 53 2.46 -4.96 1.59
N ILE A 54 2.93 -6.17 1.90
CA ILE A 54 2.34 -7.44 1.42
C ILE A 54 0.88 -7.52 1.83
N GLU A 55 0.56 -7.31 3.11
CA GLU A 55 -0.80 -7.40 3.62
C GLU A 55 -1.76 -6.43 2.92
N GLN A 56 -1.31 -5.19 2.63
CA GLN A 56 -2.17 -4.24 1.91
C GLN A 56 -2.41 -4.66 0.46
N TRP A 57 -1.39 -5.16 -0.24
CA TRP A 57 -1.55 -5.62 -1.63
C TRP A 57 -2.39 -6.89 -1.74
N GLU A 58 -2.31 -7.79 -0.76
CA GLU A 58 -3.21 -8.96 -0.70
C GLU A 58 -4.67 -8.56 -0.51
N ARG A 59 -4.94 -7.59 0.36
CA ARG A 59 -6.30 -7.03 0.53
C ARG A 59 -6.76 -6.33 -0.74
N ALA A 60 -5.89 -5.53 -1.37
CA ALA A 60 -6.21 -4.88 -2.63
C ALA A 60 -6.59 -5.88 -3.73
N LEU A 61 -5.88 -7.01 -3.85
CA LEU A 61 -6.19 -8.07 -4.82
C LEU A 61 -7.43 -8.89 -4.46
N THR A 62 -7.82 -8.91 -3.19
CA THR A 62 -9.11 -9.50 -2.78
C THR A 62 -10.28 -8.65 -3.29
N LEU A 63 -10.09 -7.33 -3.37
CA LEU A 63 -11.08 -6.36 -3.87
C LEU A 63 -11.03 -6.22 -5.40
N ASP A 64 -9.83 -6.24 -5.99
CA ASP A 64 -9.58 -6.12 -7.44
C ASP A 64 -8.52 -7.16 -7.90
N GLY A 65 -8.96 -8.40 -8.05
CA GLY A 65 -8.08 -9.53 -8.43
C GLY A 65 -7.53 -9.45 -9.86
N GLY A 66 -8.01 -8.51 -10.67
CA GLY A 66 -7.53 -8.26 -12.03
C GLY A 66 -6.32 -7.33 -12.10
N ASN A 67 -5.86 -6.78 -10.96
CA ASN A 67 -4.83 -5.76 -10.95
C ASN A 67 -3.41 -6.35 -11.08
N GLU A 68 -2.96 -6.52 -12.33
CA GLU A 68 -1.64 -7.07 -12.65
C GLU A 68 -0.49 -6.23 -12.07
N GLU A 69 -0.67 -4.92 -11.92
CA GLU A 69 0.37 -4.08 -11.30
C GLU A 69 0.54 -4.38 -9.81
N ILE A 70 -0.57 -4.57 -9.08
CA ILE A 70 -0.52 -4.93 -7.65
C ILE A 70 0.09 -6.33 -7.48
N LYS A 71 -0.26 -7.29 -8.34
CA LYS A 71 0.36 -8.63 -8.33
C LYS A 71 1.88 -8.57 -8.44
N LYS A 72 2.40 -7.83 -9.42
CA LYS A 72 3.85 -7.66 -9.62
C LYS A 72 4.54 -7.07 -8.38
N ARG A 73 3.91 -6.09 -7.72
CA ARG A 73 4.44 -5.49 -6.48
C ARG A 73 4.45 -6.48 -5.32
N LEU A 74 3.35 -7.22 -5.16
CA LEU A 74 3.23 -8.26 -4.14
C LEU A 74 4.30 -9.35 -4.31
N GLU A 75 4.51 -9.84 -5.53
CA GLU A 75 5.55 -10.83 -5.84
C GLU A 75 6.95 -10.29 -5.49
N ARG A 76 7.24 -9.04 -5.87
CA ARG A 76 8.50 -8.38 -5.53
C ARG A 76 8.71 -8.29 -4.02
N ALA A 77 7.70 -7.86 -3.25
CA ALA A 77 7.84 -7.76 -1.80
C ALA A 77 7.98 -9.12 -1.11
N ARG A 78 7.23 -10.14 -1.56
CA ARG A 78 7.40 -11.50 -1.05
C ARG A 78 8.83 -12.01 -1.29
N GLY A 79 9.40 -11.73 -2.46
CA GLY A 79 10.80 -12.05 -2.78
C GLY A 79 11.83 -11.30 -1.92
N LEU A 80 11.50 -10.11 -1.40
CA LEU A 80 12.36 -9.39 -0.45
C LEU A 80 12.21 -9.92 0.98
N SER A 81 10.98 -10.22 1.40
CA SER A 81 10.71 -10.76 2.74
C SER A 81 11.33 -12.14 2.97
N SER A 82 11.46 -12.97 1.94
CA SER A 82 12.08 -14.30 2.03
C SER A 82 13.61 -14.26 2.10
N ARG A 83 14.24 -13.14 1.71
CA ARG A 83 15.71 -12.98 1.69
C ARG A 83 16.28 -12.32 2.94
N GLY A 84 15.43 -11.75 3.79
CA GLY A 84 15.81 -11.10 5.06
C GLY A 84 15.66 -11.98 6.30
N GLY A 85 15.29 -13.25 6.15
CA GLY A 85 15.23 -14.24 7.22
C GLY A 85 16.44 -15.16 7.19
N SER A 86 17.56 -14.73 7.75
CA SER A 86 18.73 -15.56 8.07
C SER A 86 19.34 -15.05 9.37
#